data_AF-A0A2A5CWJ5-F1
#
_entry.id   AF-A0A2A5CWJ5-F1
#
_cell.length_a   1.000
_cell.length_b   1.000
_cell.length_c   1.000
_cell.angle_alpha   90.00
_cell.angle_beta   90.00
_cell.angle_gamma   90.00
#
_symmetry.space_group_name_H-M   'P 1'
#
loop_
_entity.id
_entity.type
_entity.pdbx_description
1 polymer ?
#
loop_
_entity_poly.entity_id
_entity_poly.type
_entity_poly.pdbx_seq_one_letter_code
_entity_poly.pdbx_strand_id
1 'polypeptide(L)'
;MINELILFYLVYLGQVALLSYFLPKMLYRRLKYVIDTYPPAKYPKFYTSESADVAEWKWRALMRFLKVFSSITLVFGLGLLSVALLNNYSTYDTNLEAIVITYTIFQLIPMLVISVSEFKQYKSMRASNVSTKRKTELVPRRLFDFISPIFVVIALLLIAANISFDIYIADISPEDNSDLLFKILTTNFVHIYFACFVTWYLYGKKQDPYQSHKDHKKFLNVVVKIAVYGSIAATIFFFSDTAVEHFDVAHFDPLLMSLYFQIIIWFTFQLVLKGSPIEDINFEVYKADTITSQ
;
A
#
# COMPACT_ATOMS: atom_id res chain seq x y z
N MET A 1 -23.75 -14.72 -19.02
CA MET A 1 -24.64 -13.94 -18.12
C MET A 1 -24.76 -14.48 -16.69
N ILE A 2 -25.51 -15.55 -16.36
CA ILE A 2 -25.68 -15.98 -14.94
C ILE A 2 -24.34 -16.37 -14.29
N ASN A 3 -23.45 -17.04 -15.02
CA ASN A 3 -22.17 -17.51 -14.50
C ASN A 3 -21.16 -16.38 -14.25
N GLU A 4 -21.11 -15.35 -15.11
CA GLU A 4 -20.21 -14.19 -14.92
C GLU A 4 -20.61 -13.37 -13.69
N LEU A 5 -21.91 -13.15 -13.50
CA LEU A 5 -22.42 -12.37 -12.38
C LEU A 5 -22.17 -13.07 -11.03
N ILE A 6 -22.37 -14.39 -10.98
CA ILE A 6 -22.02 -15.21 -9.81
C ILE A 6 -20.51 -15.10 -9.52
N LEU A 7 -19.68 -15.19 -10.56
CA LEU A 7 -18.24 -15.09 -10.41
C LEU A 7 -17.82 -13.71 -9.87
N PHE A 8 -18.39 -12.62 -10.41
CA PHE A 8 -18.17 -11.28 -9.89
C PHE A 8 -18.53 -11.18 -8.41
N TYR A 9 -19.72 -11.66 -8.00
CA TYR A 9 -20.14 -11.59 -6.61
C TYR A 9 -19.25 -12.40 -5.67
N LEU A 10 -18.74 -13.57 -6.11
CA LEU A 10 -17.79 -14.36 -5.33
C LEU A 10 -16.46 -13.62 -5.16
N VAL A 11 -15.93 -13.04 -6.24
CA VAL A 11 -14.68 -12.26 -6.20
C VAL A 11 -14.85 -11.01 -5.33
N TYR A 12 -15.95 -10.27 -5.49
CA TYR A 12 -16.25 -9.09 -4.69
C TYR A 12 -16.45 -9.43 -3.21
N LEU A 13 -17.13 -10.53 -2.89
CA LEU A 13 -17.26 -11.02 -1.51
C LEU A 13 -15.87 -11.38 -0.93
N GLY A 14 -15.00 -11.96 -1.74
CA GLY A 14 -13.58 -12.15 -1.42
C GLY A 14 -12.90 -10.84 -1.06
N GLN A 15 -13.11 -9.77 -1.85
CA GLN A 15 -12.58 -8.44 -1.58
C GLN A 15 -13.10 -7.89 -0.25
N VAL A 16 -14.41 -7.98 0.00
CA VAL A 16 -15.03 -7.54 1.26
C VAL A 16 -14.39 -8.27 2.44
N ALA A 17 -14.33 -9.60 2.39
CA ALA A 17 -13.77 -10.40 3.49
C ALA A 17 -12.27 -10.10 3.70
N LEU A 18 -11.48 -10.08 2.64
CA LEU A 18 -10.03 -9.92 2.71
C LEU A 18 -9.64 -8.53 3.20
N LEU A 19 -10.17 -7.48 2.58
CA LEU A 19 -9.71 -6.11 2.79
C LEU A 19 -10.44 -5.41 3.95
N SER A 20 -11.69 -5.76 4.26
CA SER A 20 -12.44 -5.14 5.37
C SER A 20 -12.39 -5.93 6.67
N TYR A 21 -12.11 -7.24 6.64
CA TYR A 21 -12.06 -8.06 7.85
C TYR A 21 -10.65 -8.58 8.16
N PHE A 22 -10.05 -9.36 7.25
CA PHE A 22 -8.78 -10.04 7.54
C PHE A 22 -7.61 -9.07 7.69
N LEU A 23 -7.39 -8.18 6.71
CA LEU A 23 -6.28 -7.25 6.72
C LEU A 23 -6.32 -6.29 7.93
N PRO A 24 -7.45 -5.64 8.26
CA PRO A 24 -7.51 -4.78 9.44
C PRO A 24 -7.32 -5.53 10.75
N LYS A 25 -7.79 -6.78 10.85
CA LYS A 25 -7.58 -7.62 12.03
C LYS A 25 -6.11 -7.96 12.23
N MET A 26 -5.38 -8.24 11.15
CA MET A 26 -3.93 -8.47 11.21
C MET A 26 -3.18 -7.21 11.65
N LEU A 27 -3.55 -6.06 11.09
CA LEU A 27 -2.96 -4.76 11.42
C LEU A 27 -3.23 -4.37 12.89
N TYR A 28 -4.46 -4.55 13.36
CA TYR A 28 -4.84 -4.34 14.74
C TYR A 28 -4.00 -5.19 15.71
N ARG A 29 -3.83 -6.48 15.40
CA ARG A 29 -2.99 -7.39 16.21
C ARG A 29 -1.54 -6.93 16.27
N ARG A 30 -0.98 -6.52 15.13
CA ARG A 30 0.39 -6.00 15.05
C ARG A 30 0.57 -4.74 15.89
N LEU A 31 -0.33 -3.76 15.76
CA LEU A 31 -0.31 -2.52 16.53
C LEU A 31 -0.47 -2.78 18.03
N LYS A 32 -1.43 -3.63 18.40
CA LYS A 32 -1.65 -4.03 19.80
C LYS A 32 -0.39 -4.65 20.40
N TYR A 33 0.29 -5.54 19.67
CA TYR A 33 1.54 -6.13 20.12
C TYR A 33 2.63 -5.09 20.39
N VAL A 34 2.80 -4.09 19.51
CA VAL A 34 3.78 -2.99 19.75
C VAL A 34 3.46 -2.28 21.06
N ILE A 35 2.20 -1.88 21.24
CA ILE A 35 1.79 -1.03 22.35
C ILE A 35 1.91 -1.78 23.69
N ASP A 36 1.46 -3.04 23.72
CA ASP A 36 1.47 -3.86 24.93
C ASP A 36 2.93 -4.23 25.33
N THR A 37 3.81 -4.45 24.35
CA THR A 37 5.20 -4.92 24.59
C THR A 37 6.18 -3.76 24.81
N TYR A 38 5.98 -2.64 24.09
CA TYR A 38 6.87 -1.49 24.08
C TYR A 38 6.13 -0.23 24.56
N PRO A 39 5.76 -0.14 25.86
CA PRO A 39 4.94 0.96 26.35
C PRO A 39 5.68 2.30 26.42
N PRO A 40 4.97 3.46 26.37
CA PRO A 40 5.56 4.79 26.40
C PRO A 40 6.52 5.05 27.56
N ALA A 41 6.21 4.52 28.75
CA ALA A 41 7.04 4.68 29.93
C ALA A 41 8.45 4.07 29.78
N LYS A 42 8.58 2.97 29.02
CA LYS A 42 9.87 2.28 28.81
C LYS A 42 10.59 2.72 27.53
N TYR A 43 9.85 3.18 26.52
CA TYR A 43 10.37 3.53 25.20
C TYR A 43 10.03 4.97 24.80
N PRO A 44 10.44 5.99 25.59
CA PRO A 44 9.98 7.37 25.43
C PRO A 44 10.35 7.99 24.08
N LYS A 45 11.45 7.55 23.43
CA LYS A 45 11.85 8.06 22.11
C LYS A 45 10.96 7.51 20.98
N PHE A 46 10.19 6.44 21.22
CA PHE A 46 9.22 5.94 20.25
C PHE A 46 7.94 6.79 20.25
N TYR A 47 7.56 7.32 21.41
CA TYR A 47 6.32 8.07 21.63
C TYR A 47 6.58 9.57 21.82
N THR A 48 7.47 10.14 21.00
CA THR A 48 8.03 11.48 21.21
C THR A 48 7.01 12.58 21.44
N SER A 49 7.43 13.57 22.24
CA SER A 49 6.79 14.89 22.47
C SER A 49 5.54 14.96 23.35
N GLU A 50 5.12 13.86 23.99
CA GLU A 50 3.85 13.85 24.75
C GLU A 50 4.00 13.07 26.07
N SER A 51 3.20 13.43 27.09
CA SER A 51 3.15 12.62 28.31
C SER A 51 2.70 11.19 27.96
N ALA A 52 3.09 10.21 28.78
CA ALA A 52 2.73 8.81 28.56
C ALA A 52 1.21 8.63 28.34
N ASP A 53 0.40 9.39 29.07
CA ASP A 53 -1.07 9.37 28.99
C ASP A 53 -1.60 9.82 27.63
N VAL A 54 -1.02 10.89 27.06
CA VAL A 54 -1.43 11.45 25.76
C VAL A 54 -1.04 10.49 24.63
N ALA A 55 0.17 9.94 24.69
CA ALA A 55 0.61 8.93 23.74
C ALA A 55 -0.34 7.71 23.77
N GLU A 56 -0.66 7.21 24.95
CA GLU A 56 -1.56 6.07 25.12
C GLU A 56 -2.99 6.38 24.64
N TRP A 57 -3.50 7.60 24.87
CA TRP A 57 -4.78 8.05 24.33
C TRP A 57 -4.81 8.02 22.80
N LYS A 58 -3.79 8.57 22.14
CA LYS A 58 -3.72 8.59 20.66
C LYS A 58 -3.72 7.19 20.06
N TRP A 59 -2.93 6.28 20.62
CA TRP A 59 -2.88 4.91 20.12
C TRP A 59 -4.19 4.16 20.36
N ARG A 60 -4.84 4.38 21.51
CA ARG A 60 -6.20 3.86 21.76
C ARG A 60 -7.20 4.42 20.77
N ALA A 61 -7.13 5.72 20.45
CA ALA A 61 -8.00 6.34 19.46
C ALA A 61 -7.78 5.74 18.07
N LEU A 62 -6.53 5.55 17.64
CA LEU A 62 -6.19 4.90 16.37
C LEU A 62 -6.68 3.45 16.31
N MET A 63 -6.48 2.67 17.38
CA MET A 63 -6.97 1.29 17.47
C MET A 63 -8.50 1.21 17.43
N ARG A 64 -9.20 2.12 18.12
CA ARG A 64 -10.66 2.23 18.06
C ARG A 64 -11.13 2.59 16.66
N PHE A 65 -10.49 3.59 16.03
CA PHE A 65 -10.76 3.99 14.66
C PHE A 65 -10.61 2.81 13.70
N LEU A 66 -9.49 2.07 13.75
CA LEU A 66 -9.26 0.89 12.92
C LEU A 66 -10.37 -0.14 13.08
N LYS A 67 -10.75 -0.47 14.32
CA LYS A 67 -11.79 -1.46 14.59
C LYS A 67 -13.17 -1.01 14.09
N VAL A 68 -13.57 0.22 14.43
CA VAL A 68 -14.89 0.76 14.07
C VAL A 68 -14.99 0.96 12.57
N PHE A 69 -14.02 1.62 11.96
CA PHE A 69 -14.03 1.92 10.53
C PHE A 69 -13.99 0.65 9.69
N SER A 70 -13.21 -0.36 10.06
CA SER A 70 -13.19 -1.64 9.35
C SER A 70 -14.50 -2.42 9.50
N SER A 71 -15.18 -2.28 10.64
CA SER A 71 -16.53 -2.85 10.82
C SER A 71 -17.55 -2.12 9.93
N ILE A 72 -17.43 -0.79 9.81
CA ILE A 72 -18.25 0.01 8.90
C ILE A 72 -17.99 -0.39 7.44
N THR A 73 -16.74 -0.51 7.01
CA THR A 73 -16.42 -0.89 5.63
C THR A 73 -16.89 -2.30 5.31
N LEU A 74 -16.86 -3.23 6.27
CA LEU A 74 -17.41 -4.57 6.12
C LEU A 74 -18.92 -4.54 5.90
N VAL A 75 -19.66 -3.87 6.79
CA VAL A 75 -21.13 -3.75 6.68
C VAL A 75 -21.52 -3.02 5.40
N PHE A 76 -20.79 -1.96 5.05
CA PHE A 76 -21.02 -1.19 3.83
C PHE A 76 -20.81 -2.04 2.57
N GLY A 77 -19.75 -2.84 2.50
CA GLY A 77 -19.51 -3.75 1.37
C GLY A 77 -20.58 -4.83 1.22
N LEU A 78 -21.00 -5.43 2.33
CA LEU A 78 -22.13 -6.38 2.32
C LEU A 78 -23.44 -5.71 1.92
N GLY A 79 -23.64 -4.46 2.33
CA GLY A 79 -24.78 -3.63 1.93
C GLY A 79 -24.79 -3.36 0.42
N LEU A 80 -23.67 -2.94 -0.15
CA LEU A 80 -23.52 -2.73 -1.60
C LEU A 80 -23.79 -4.02 -2.38
N LEU A 81 -23.26 -5.16 -1.93
CA LEU A 81 -23.55 -6.46 -2.53
C LEU A 81 -25.05 -6.79 -2.48
N SER A 82 -25.70 -6.53 -1.34
CA SER A 82 -27.14 -6.77 -1.16
C SER A 82 -27.98 -5.87 -2.08
N VAL A 83 -27.63 -4.59 -2.21
CA VAL A 83 -28.29 -3.65 -3.12
C VAL A 83 -28.14 -4.11 -4.57
N ALA A 84 -26.93 -4.51 -4.98
CA ALA A 84 -26.68 -5.01 -6.33
C ALA A 84 -27.52 -6.27 -6.64
N LEU A 85 -27.64 -7.19 -5.68
CA LEU A 85 -28.46 -8.40 -5.81
C LEU A 85 -29.96 -8.08 -5.90
N LEU A 86 -30.47 -7.20 -5.03
CA LEU A 86 -31.90 -6.84 -5.00
C LEU A 86 -32.35 -6.05 -6.23
N ASN A 87 -31.45 -5.27 -6.83
CA ASN A 87 -31.73 -4.50 -8.05
C ASN A 87 -31.35 -5.23 -9.35
N ASN A 88 -30.92 -6.50 -9.26
CA ASN A 88 -30.50 -7.31 -10.41
C ASN A 88 -29.47 -6.61 -11.32
N TYR A 89 -28.44 -6.01 -10.70
CA TYR A 89 -27.37 -5.37 -11.46
C TYR A 89 -26.72 -6.39 -12.41
N SER A 90 -26.43 -5.96 -13.63
CA SER A 90 -25.72 -6.76 -14.63
C SER A 90 -24.25 -6.38 -14.68
N THR A 91 -23.39 -7.29 -15.10
CA THR A 91 -21.95 -7.03 -15.32
C THR A 91 -21.67 -6.00 -16.43
N TYR A 92 -22.66 -5.68 -17.25
CA TYR A 92 -22.59 -4.62 -18.26
C TYR A 92 -22.91 -3.23 -17.70
N ASP A 93 -23.31 -3.14 -16.42
CA ASP A 93 -23.59 -1.87 -15.78
C ASP A 93 -22.29 -1.21 -15.30
N THR A 94 -21.93 -0.06 -15.88
CA THR A 94 -20.76 0.75 -15.51
C THR A 94 -20.77 1.18 -14.03
N ASN A 95 -21.94 1.14 -13.38
CA ASN A 95 -22.04 1.37 -11.95
C ASN A 95 -21.23 0.36 -11.12
N LEU A 96 -21.08 -0.90 -11.58
CA LEU A 96 -20.35 -1.92 -10.81
C LEU A 96 -18.86 -1.65 -10.72
N GLU A 97 -18.25 -1.17 -11.80
CA GLU A 97 -16.83 -0.80 -11.81
C GLU A 97 -16.58 0.38 -10.85
N ALA A 98 -17.39 1.43 -10.95
CA ALA A 98 -17.32 2.59 -10.07
C ALA A 98 -17.54 2.21 -8.60
N ILE A 99 -18.45 1.26 -8.32
CA ILE A 99 -18.67 0.70 -6.98
C ILE A 99 -17.40 0.01 -6.47
N VAL A 100 -16.75 -0.84 -7.29
CA VAL A 100 -15.52 -1.54 -6.89
C VAL A 100 -14.41 -0.56 -6.56
N ILE A 101 -14.17 0.43 -7.42
CA ILE A 101 -13.10 1.44 -7.21
C ILE A 101 -13.39 2.27 -5.97
N THR A 102 -14.59 2.85 -5.87
CA THR A 102 -14.99 3.71 -4.74
C THR A 102 -14.94 2.95 -3.42
N TYR A 103 -15.42 1.70 -3.43
CA TYR A 103 -15.37 0.84 -2.26
C TYR A 103 -13.93 0.50 -1.87
N THR A 104 -13.05 0.21 -2.83
CA THR A 104 -11.62 -0.05 -2.57
C THR A 104 -10.94 1.16 -1.95
N ILE A 105 -11.19 2.37 -2.47
CA ILE A 105 -10.67 3.62 -1.89
C ILE A 105 -11.15 3.75 -0.44
N PHE A 106 -12.43 3.49 -0.19
CA PHE A 106 -12.98 3.50 1.16
C PHE A 106 -12.32 2.47 2.09
N GLN A 107 -12.04 1.26 1.58
CA GLN A 107 -11.32 0.21 2.31
C GLN A 107 -9.87 0.59 2.66
N LEU A 108 -9.22 1.44 1.85
CA LEU A 108 -7.83 1.88 2.06
C LEU A 108 -7.67 3.04 3.05
N ILE A 109 -8.76 3.74 3.42
CA ILE A 109 -8.72 4.88 4.36
C ILE A 109 -7.98 4.54 5.69
N PRO A 110 -8.21 3.39 6.35
CA PRO A 110 -7.50 3.07 7.58
C PRO A 110 -5.98 2.99 7.41
N MET A 111 -5.53 2.44 6.28
CA MET A 111 -4.11 2.38 5.96
C MET A 111 -3.54 3.78 5.73
N LEU A 112 -4.26 4.64 5.00
CA LEU A 112 -3.86 6.04 4.80
C LEU A 112 -3.73 6.81 6.11
N VAL A 113 -4.69 6.62 7.03
CA VAL A 113 -4.64 7.26 8.36
C VAL A 113 -3.40 6.81 9.13
N ILE A 114 -3.06 5.52 9.10
CA ILE A 114 -1.83 5.01 9.74
C ILE A 114 -0.59 5.63 9.10
N SER A 115 -0.48 5.60 7.77
CA SER A 115 0.69 6.15 7.07
C SER A 115 0.88 7.64 7.37
N VAL A 116 -0.20 8.44 7.34
CA VAL A 116 -0.14 9.87 7.71
C VAL A 116 0.26 10.05 9.18
N SER A 117 -0.22 9.19 10.07
CA SER A 117 0.12 9.22 11.49
C SER A 117 1.59 8.87 11.73
N GLU A 118 2.14 7.89 11.01
CA GLU A 118 3.57 7.54 11.01
C GLU A 118 4.43 8.70 10.53
N PHE A 119 4.05 9.39 9.43
CA PHE A 119 4.78 10.57 8.97
C PHE A 119 4.82 11.69 10.02
N LYS A 120 3.69 11.94 10.70
CA LYS A 120 3.64 12.91 11.80
C LYS A 120 4.53 12.46 12.95
N GLN A 121 4.54 11.17 13.28
CA GLN A 121 5.38 10.60 14.33
C GLN A 121 6.87 10.76 14.01
N TYR A 122 7.30 10.41 12.79
CA TYR A 122 8.68 10.60 12.36
C TYR A 122 9.11 12.06 12.37
N LYS A 123 8.21 12.99 12.03
CA LYS A 123 8.48 14.43 12.15
C LYS A 123 8.70 14.84 13.61
N SER A 124 7.88 14.34 14.54
CA SER A 124 8.05 14.57 15.98
C SER A 124 9.37 13.97 16.49
N MET A 125 9.69 12.73 16.13
CA MET A 125 10.94 12.07 16.53
C MET A 125 12.18 12.85 16.11
N ARG A 126 12.18 13.41 14.89
CA ARG A 126 13.28 14.26 14.41
C ARG A 126 13.36 15.58 15.16
N ALA A 127 12.23 16.19 15.51
CA ALA A 127 12.20 17.43 16.28
C ALA A 127 12.71 17.24 17.72
N SER A 128 12.42 16.09 18.33
CA SER A 128 12.89 15.73 19.67
C SER A 128 14.30 15.16 19.70
N ASN A 129 14.92 14.87 18.55
CA ASN A 129 16.24 14.28 18.51
C ASN A 129 17.33 15.33 18.74
N VAL A 130 17.94 15.30 19.93
CA VAL A 130 19.04 16.17 20.34
C VAL A 130 20.43 15.61 19.99
N SER A 131 20.51 14.46 19.31
CA SER A 131 21.80 13.84 18.98
C SER A 131 22.65 14.74 18.08
N THR A 132 23.83 15.14 18.55
CA THR A 132 24.78 15.98 17.79
C THR A 132 25.69 15.20 16.85
N LYS A 133 25.86 13.88 17.08
CA LYS A 133 26.71 13.00 16.27
C LYS A 133 25.87 12.14 15.34
N ARG A 134 26.05 12.31 14.03
CA ARG A 134 25.46 11.44 13.00
C ARG A 134 26.14 10.07 13.04
N LYS A 135 25.55 9.11 13.76
CA LYS A 135 25.93 7.69 13.70
C LYS A 135 25.34 7.06 12.43
N THR A 136 25.85 7.45 11.26
CA THR A 136 25.47 6.82 10.00
C THR A 136 26.67 6.06 9.45
N GLU A 137 26.58 4.74 9.37
CA GLU A 137 27.44 3.96 8.49
C GLU A 137 27.16 4.41 7.06
N LEU A 138 28.17 5.02 6.42
CA LEU A 138 28.09 5.53 5.06
C LEU A 138 28.25 4.38 4.06
N VAL A 139 27.27 3.48 4.02
CA VAL A 139 27.17 2.48 2.94
C VAL A 139 26.31 3.09 1.83
N PRO A 140 26.83 3.19 0.59
CA PRO A 140 26.02 3.61 -0.56
C PRO A 140 24.79 2.70 -0.69
N ARG A 141 23.62 3.31 -0.83
CA ARG A 141 22.36 2.59 -1.02
C ARG A 141 22.08 2.49 -2.52
N ARG A 142 22.36 1.34 -3.14
CA ARG A 142 22.09 1.12 -4.57
C ARG A 142 20.81 0.32 -4.74
N LEU A 143 20.08 0.56 -5.82
CA LEU A 143 18.82 -0.15 -6.12
C LEU A 143 18.99 -1.68 -6.07
N PHE A 144 20.06 -2.18 -6.69
CA PHE A 144 20.32 -3.61 -6.82
C PHE A 144 20.87 -4.28 -5.56
N ASP A 145 21.10 -3.51 -4.48
CA ASP A 145 21.36 -4.09 -3.15
C ASP A 145 20.06 -4.64 -2.53
N PHE A 146 18.90 -4.24 -3.06
CA PHE A 146 17.58 -4.55 -2.51
C PHE A 146 16.72 -5.45 -3.40
N ILE A 147 16.96 -5.44 -4.70
CA ILE A 147 16.21 -6.24 -5.68
C ILE A 147 17.10 -6.72 -6.82
N SER A 148 16.81 -7.91 -7.35
CA SER A 148 17.52 -8.44 -8.53
C SER A 148 17.27 -7.53 -9.75
N PRO A 149 18.31 -7.20 -10.54
CA PRO A 149 18.16 -6.43 -11.78
C PRO A 149 17.15 -7.03 -12.75
N ILE A 150 16.97 -8.34 -12.73
CA ILE A 150 16.05 -9.04 -13.64
C ILE A 150 14.60 -8.54 -13.49
N PHE A 151 14.16 -8.21 -12.28
CA PHE A 151 12.80 -7.71 -12.05
C PHE A 151 12.62 -6.28 -12.56
N VAL A 152 13.68 -5.47 -12.54
CA VAL A 152 13.64 -4.13 -13.13
C VAL A 152 13.60 -4.23 -14.65
N VAL A 153 14.37 -5.14 -15.25
CA VAL A 153 14.32 -5.42 -16.69
C VAL A 153 12.93 -5.92 -17.10
N ILE A 154 12.35 -6.86 -16.36
CA ILE A 154 10.98 -7.34 -16.59
C ILE A 154 9.97 -6.19 -16.53
N ALA A 155 10.06 -5.32 -15.53
CA ALA A 155 9.17 -4.17 -15.42
C ALA A 155 9.27 -3.24 -16.64
N LEU A 156 10.50 -2.93 -17.09
CA LEU A 156 10.73 -2.09 -18.27
C LEU A 156 10.22 -2.74 -19.56
N LEU A 157 10.44 -4.04 -19.74
CA LEU A 157 9.95 -4.79 -20.89
C LEU A 157 8.42 -4.83 -20.92
N LEU A 158 7.77 -5.04 -19.77
CA LEU A 158 6.31 -5.00 -19.67
C LEU A 158 5.76 -3.61 -19.99
N ILE A 159 6.39 -2.54 -19.50
CA ILE A 159 5.96 -1.16 -19.81
C ILE A 159 6.05 -0.90 -21.31
N ALA A 160 7.17 -1.29 -21.95
CA ALA A 160 7.35 -1.16 -23.39
C ALA A 160 6.31 -2.00 -24.17
N ALA A 161 6.04 -3.23 -23.71
CA ALA A 161 5.03 -4.10 -24.31
C ALA A 161 3.62 -3.50 -24.19
N ASN A 162 3.26 -2.93 -23.02
CA ASN A 162 1.97 -2.27 -22.82
C ASN A 162 1.79 -1.10 -23.77
N ILE A 163 2.75 -0.17 -23.82
CA ILE A 163 2.68 0.99 -24.71
C ILE A 163 2.60 0.54 -26.18
N SER A 164 3.36 -0.49 -26.56
CA SER A 164 3.32 -1.03 -27.93
C SER A 164 1.96 -1.64 -28.25
N PHE A 165 1.34 -2.31 -27.28
CA PHE A 165 0.01 -2.89 -27.41
C PHE A 165 -1.06 -1.80 -27.55
N ASP A 166 -1.03 -0.77 -26.69
CA ASP A 166 -1.95 0.37 -26.77
C ASP A 166 -1.89 1.07 -28.14
N ILE A 167 -0.68 1.29 -28.65
CA ILE A 167 -0.47 1.89 -29.99
C ILE A 167 -0.97 0.96 -31.10
N TYR A 168 -0.73 -0.34 -30.98
CA TYR A 168 -1.17 -1.33 -31.96
C TYR A 168 -2.70 -1.38 -32.06
N ILE A 169 -3.40 -1.35 -30.93
CA ILE A 169 -4.88 -1.37 -30.88
C ILE A 169 -5.50 -0.07 -31.41
N ALA A 170 -4.84 1.07 -31.21
CA ALA A 170 -5.37 2.37 -31.59
C ALA A 170 -5.31 2.71 -33.10
N ASP A 171 -4.81 1.81 -33.95
CA ASP A 171 -4.79 1.89 -35.43
C ASP A 171 -4.23 3.20 -36.05
N ILE A 172 -3.27 3.82 -35.35
CA ILE A 172 -2.34 4.89 -35.79
C ILE A 172 -2.99 6.15 -36.40
N SER A 173 -3.41 7.07 -35.52
CA SER A 173 -2.99 8.49 -35.56
C SER A 173 -3.05 9.08 -34.12
N PRO A 174 -1.93 9.07 -33.37
CA PRO A 174 -1.88 9.51 -31.97
C PRO A 174 -2.32 10.96 -31.72
N GLU A 175 -2.31 11.79 -32.76
CA GLU A 175 -2.66 13.21 -32.69
C GLU A 175 -4.17 13.46 -32.54
N ASP A 176 -5.01 12.51 -32.98
CA ASP A 176 -6.48 12.62 -32.90
C ASP A 176 -7.12 11.69 -31.84
N ASN A 177 -6.32 10.82 -31.20
CA ASN A 177 -6.82 9.84 -30.24
C ASN A 177 -6.50 10.24 -28.78
N SER A 178 -7.38 11.09 -28.22
CA SER A 178 -7.28 11.57 -26.84
C SER A 178 -7.34 10.47 -25.78
N ASP A 179 -8.02 9.35 -26.07
CA ASP A 179 -8.11 8.18 -25.18
C ASP A 179 -6.76 7.46 -25.07
N LEU A 180 -6.10 7.20 -26.21
CA LEU A 180 -4.75 6.63 -26.25
C LEU A 180 -3.75 7.49 -25.44
N LEU A 181 -3.79 8.80 -25.64
CA LEU A 181 -2.92 9.72 -24.89
C LEU A 181 -3.20 9.65 -23.39
N PHE A 182 -4.46 9.61 -22.98
CA PHE A 182 -4.84 9.51 -21.58
C PHE A 182 -4.36 8.19 -20.94
N LYS A 183 -4.49 7.05 -21.64
CA LYS A 183 -4.02 5.73 -21.19
C LYS A 183 -2.50 5.69 -21.03
N ILE A 184 -1.76 6.18 -22.02
CA ILE A 184 -0.29 6.24 -21.98
C ILE A 184 0.16 7.15 -20.83
N LEU A 185 -0.43 8.35 -20.69
CA LEU A 185 -0.07 9.29 -19.63
C LEU A 185 -0.35 8.72 -18.24
N THR A 186 -1.53 8.13 -18.04
CA THR A 186 -1.95 7.55 -16.76
C THR A 186 -1.04 6.39 -16.36
N THR A 187 -0.76 5.48 -17.29
CA THR A 187 0.13 4.33 -17.06
C THR A 187 1.54 4.79 -16.71
N ASN A 188 2.11 5.71 -17.49
CA ASN A 188 3.46 6.25 -17.23
C ASN A 188 3.53 7.03 -15.93
N PHE A 189 2.48 7.77 -15.55
CA PHE A 189 2.42 8.48 -14.29
C PHE A 189 2.58 7.53 -13.08
N VAL A 190 1.95 6.35 -13.11
CA VAL A 190 2.09 5.32 -12.06
C VAL A 190 3.53 4.82 -11.96
N HIS A 191 4.21 4.61 -13.09
CA HIS A 191 5.62 4.16 -13.10
C HIS A 191 6.59 5.25 -12.62
N ILE A 192 6.37 6.49 -13.04
CA ILE A 192 7.12 7.66 -12.55
C ILE A 192 6.90 7.81 -11.05
N TYR A 193 5.68 7.64 -10.55
CA TYR A 193 5.38 7.64 -9.13
C TYR A 193 6.22 6.59 -8.38
N PHE A 194 6.27 5.34 -8.85
CA PHE A 194 7.09 4.30 -8.23
C PHE A 194 8.59 4.62 -8.26
N ALA A 195 9.10 5.15 -9.38
CA ALA A 195 10.50 5.55 -9.51
C ALA A 195 10.86 6.70 -8.54
N CYS A 196 10.01 7.73 -8.47
CA CYS A 196 10.13 8.84 -7.54
C CYS A 196 10.05 8.36 -6.08
N PHE A 197 9.12 7.45 -5.77
CA PHE A 197 8.95 6.86 -4.45
C PHE A 197 10.20 6.11 -3.99
N VAL A 198 10.78 5.26 -4.84
CA VAL A 198 12.04 4.55 -4.54
C VAL A 198 13.19 5.54 -4.36
N THR A 199 13.32 6.51 -5.26
CA THR A 199 14.38 7.53 -5.22
C THR A 199 14.31 8.33 -3.92
N TRP A 200 13.10 8.73 -3.52
CA TRP A 200 12.85 9.43 -2.25
C TRP A 200 13.36 8.64 -1.05
N TYR A 201 13.12 7.34 -0.99
CA TYR A 201 13.56 6.52 0.14
C TYR A 201 15.05 6.13 0.10
N LEU A 202 15.59 5.83 -1.09
CA LEU A 202 17.00 5.46 -1.26
C LEU A 202 17.96 6.61 -1.06
N TYR A 203 17.59 7.83 -1.45
CA TYR A 203 18.48 9.00 -1.38
C TYR A 203 18.03 10.04 -0.35
N GLY A 204 16.77 10.00 0.06
CA GLY A 204 16.26 10.89 1.09
C GLY A 204 16.82 10.64 2.47
N LYS A 205 16.53 11.59 3.36
CA LYS A 205 16.88 11.52 4.78
C LYS A 205 16.08 10.39 5.43
N LYS A 206 16.75 9.69 6.35
CA LYS A 206 16.11 8.68 7.19
C LYS A 206 14.96 9.34 7.97
N GLN A 207 13.77 8.74 7.89
CA GLN A 207 12.58 9.30 8.52
C GLN A 207 12.64 9.18 10.04
N ASP A 208 12.97 7.98 10.53
CA ASP A 208 13.20 7.70 11.94
C ASP A 208 14.69 7.93 12.30
N PRO A 209 15.01 8.92 13.14
CA PRO A 209 16.38 9.22 13.52
C PRO A 209 17.02 8.17 14.44
N TYR A 210 16.22 7.38 15.17
CA TYR A 210 16.69 6.42 16.18
C TYR A 210 16.81 5.00 15.64
N GLN A 211 16.03 4.64 14.62
CA GLN A 211 16.01 3.31 14.02
C GLN A 211 17.44 2.80 13.77
N SER A 212 17.68 1.49 13.90
CA SER A 212 18.99 0.91 13.64
C SER A 212 19.35 0.94 12.14
N HIS A 213 20.63 0.75 11.77
CA HIS A 213 21.02 0.63 10.35
C HIS A 213 20.44 -0.65 9.73
N LYS A 214 20.47 -1.76 10.46
CA LYS A 214 19.90 -3.06 10.05
C LYS A 214 18.40 -2.96 9.74
N ASP A 215 17.63 -2.34 10.62
CA ASP A 215 16.17 -2.18 10.42
C ASP A 215 15.87 -1.23 9.27
N HIS A 216 16.67 -0.17 9.12
CA HIS A 216 16.55 0.72 7.97
C HIS A 216 16.80 0.00 6.65
N LYS A 217 17.80 -0.89 6.58
CA LYS A 217 18.09 -1.70 5.40
C LYS A 217 16.94 -2.66 5.08
N LYS A 218 16.34 -3.31 6.09
CA LYS A 218 15.14 -4.16 5.92
C LYS A 218 13.96 -3.35 5.38
N PHE A 219 13.71 -2.17 5.95
CA PHE A 219 12.67 -1.25 5.48
C PHE A 219 12.87 -0.85 4.01
N LEU A 220 14.09 -0.44 3.62
CA LEU A 220 14.40 -0.12 2.23
C LEU A 220 14.22 -1.32 1.30
N ASN A 221 14.57 -2.54 1.75
CA ASN A 221 14.33 -3.77 0.99
C ASN A 221 12.85 -3.94 0.64
N VAL A 222 11.97 -3.74 1.63
CA VAL A 222 10.52 -3.81 1.45
C VAL A 222 10.03 -2.72 0.51
N VAL A 223 10.44 -1.47 0.72
CA VAL A 223 10.02 -0.32 -0.11
C VAL A 223 10.38 -0.53 -1.58
N VAL A 224 11.61 -0.94 -1.88
CA VAL A 224 12.06 -1.18 -3.26
C VAL A 224 11.26 -2.31 -3.91
N LYS A 225 11.02 -3.42 -3.18
CA LYS A 225 10.22 -4.54 -3.69
C LYS A 225 8.77 -4.16 -3.95
N ILE A 226 8.13 -3.40 -3.05
CA ILE A 226 6.76 -2.92 -3.25
C ILE A 226 6.67 -2.08 -4.53
N ALA A 227 7.63 -1.18 -4.75
CA ALA A 227 7.59 -0.32 -5.93
C ALA A 227 7.83 -1.10 -7.23
N VAL A 228 8.81 -2.00 -7.28
CA VAL A 228 9.12 -2.75 -8.52
C VAL A 228 8.04 -3.80 -8.82
N TYR A 229 7.63 -4.61 -7.84
CA TYR A 229 6.56 -5.57 -8.06
C TYR A 229 5.20 -4.89 -8.26
N GLY A 230 4.97 -3.75 -7.59
CA GLY A 230 3.80 -2.90 -7.82
C GLY A 230 3.77 -2.34 -9.24
N SER A 231 4.92 -1.91 -9.77
CA SER A 231 5.05 -1.50 -11.17
C SER A 231 4.69 -2.64 -12.12
N ILE A 232 5.22 -3.84 -11.90
CA ILE A 232 4.90 -5.03 -12.72
C ILE A 232 3.40 -5.34 -12.67
N ALA A 233 2.81 -5.38 -11.47
CA ALA A 233 1.39 -5.68 -11.30
C ALA A 233 0.49 -4.62 -11.95
N ALA A 234 0.83 -3.33 -11.81
CA ALA A 234 0.11 -2.25 -12.46
C ALA A 234 0.17 -2.36 -13.99
N THR A 235 1.32 -2.69 -14.57
CA THR A 235 1.43 -2.89 -16.03
C THR A 235 0.60 -4.08 -16.51
N ILE A 236 0.63 -5.21 -15.78
CA ILE A 236 -0.20 -6.38 -16.12
C ILE A 236 -1.69 -6.00 -16.07
N PHE A 237 -2.09 -5.20 -15.08
CA PHE A 237 -3.45 -4.71 -14.94
C PHE A 237 -3.85 -3.82 -16.13
N PHE A 238 -3.08 -2.78 -16.46
CA PHE A 238 -3.39 -1.90 -17.61
C PHE A 238 -3.42 -2.64 -18.94
N PHE A 239 -2.53 -3.62 -19.12
CA PHE A 239 -2.53 -4.47 -20.31
C PHE A 239 -3.82 -5.30 -20.39
N SER A 240 -4.25 -5.87 -19.26
CA SER A 240 -5.45 -6.69 -19.17
C SER A 240 -6.71 -5.86 -19.40
N ASP A 241 -6.76 -4.66 -18.83
CA ASP A 241 -7.83 -3.68 -18.99
C ASP A 241 -8.03 -3.31 -20.47
N THR A 242 -6.94 -2.91 -21.15
CA THR A 242 -6.99 -2.60 -22.60
C THR A 242 -7.35 -3.83 -23.45
N ALA A 243 -6.86 -5.01 -23.09
CA ALA A 243 -7.20 -6.24 -23.81
C ALA A 243 -8.70 -6.59 -23.66
N VAL A 244 -9.26 -6.40 -22.46
CA VAL A 244 -10.67 -6.69 -22.17
C VAL A 244 -11.60 -5.76 -22.94
N GLU A 245 -11.25 -4.47 -23.04
CA GLU A 245 -11.94 -3.52 -23.92
C GLU A 245 -11.83 -3.93 -25.40
N HIS A 246 -10.62 -4.27 -25.87
CA HIS A 246 -10.40 -4.59 -27.29
C HIS A 246 -11.14 -5.86 -27.74
N PHE A 247 -11.19 -6.90 -26.91
CA PHE A 247 -11.84 -8.16 -27.25
C PHE A 247 -13.36 -8.19 -26.98
N ASP A 248 -13.98 -7.03 -26.72
CA ASP A 248 -15.43 -6.89 -26.45
C ASP A 248 -15.89 -7.71 -25.24
N VAL A 249 -15.05 -7.78 -24.20
CA VAL A 249 -15.32 -8.52 -22.97
C VAL A 249 -15.33 -7.63 -21.72
N ALA A 250 -15.54 -6.32 -21.89
CA ALA A 250 -15.61 -5.27 -20.86
C ALA A 250 -16.55 -5.57 -19.67
N HIS A 251 -17.52 -6.46 -19.84
CA HIS A 251 -18.35 -6.95 -18.73
C HIS A 251 -17.53 -7.68 -17.63
N PHE A 252 -16.25 -8.02 -17.88
CA PHE A 252 -15.34 -8.52 -16.84
C PHE A 252 -14.58 -7.44 -16.07
N ASP A 253 -14.67 -6.15 -16.43
CA ASP A 253 -13.89 -5.08 -15.79
C ASP A 253 -14.11 -4.99 -14.27
N PRO A 254 -15.36 -5.02 -13.75
CA PRO A 254 -15.57 -4.98 -12.31
C PRO A 254 -14.93 -6.17 -11.58
N LEU A 255 -14.89 -7.34 -12.23
CA LEU A 255 -14.25 -8.54 -11.70
C LEU A 255 -12.73 -8.41 -11.73
N LEU A 256 -12.16 -7.99 -12.87
CA LEU A 256 -10.72 -7.80 -13.05
C LEU A 256 -10.17 -6.78 -12.04
N MET A 257 -10.87 -5.64 -11.89
CA MET A 257 -10.56 -4.60 -10.90
C MET A 257 -10.58 -5.16 -9.48
N SER A 258 -11.65 -5.87 -9.10
CA SER A 258 -11.79 -6.43 -7.75
C SER A 258 -10.68 -7.44 -7.45
N LEU A 259 -10.35 -8.29 -8.42
CA LEU A 259 -9.28 -9.28 -8.29
C LEU A 259 -7.91 -8.60 -8.19
N TYR A 260 -7.64 -7.61 -9.05
CA TYR A 260 -6.41 -6.84 -9.04
C TYR A 260 -6.18 -6.19 -7.66
N PHE A 261 -7.17 -5.47 -7.13
CA PHE A 261 -7.05 -4.81 -5.84
C PHE A 261 -6.81 -5.81 -4.70
N GLN A 262 -7.51 -6.95 -4.69
CA GLN A 262 -7.27 -8.01 -3.71
C GLN A 262 -5.82 -8.51 -3.75
N ILE A 263 -5.34 -8.87 -4.94
CA ILE A 263 -4.00 -9.43 -5.13
C ILE A 263 -2.94 -8.40 -4.74
N ILE A 264 -3.02 -7.17 -5.25
CA ILE A 264 -1.96 -6.18 -5.05
C ILE A 264 -1.90 -5.71 -3.60
N ILE A 265 -3.04 -5.47 -2.96
CA ILE A 265 -3.08 -5.04 -1.56
C ILE A 265 -2.61 -6.17 -0.64
N TRP A 266 -3.09 -7.39 -0.85
CA TRP A 266 -2.65 -8.55 -0.08
C TRP A 266 -1.16 -8.81 -0.23
N PHE A 267 -0.66 -8.83 -1.46
CA PHE A 267 0.75 -9.04 -1.75
C PHE A 267 1.64 -7.97 -1.10
N THR A 268 1.26 -6.70 -1.24
CA THR A 268 1.96 -5.57 -0.60
C THR A 268 1.99 -5.72 0.92
N PHE A 269 0.86 -6.08 1.53
CA PHE A 269 0.77 -6.29 2.96
C PHE A 269 1.65 -7.47 3.44
N GLN A 270 1.68 -8.56 2.68
CA GLN A 270 2.55 -9.71 2.97
C GLN A 270 4.04 -9.37 2.86
N LEU A 271 4.43 -8.54 1.87
CA LEU A 271 5.81 -8.04 1.79
C LEU A 271 6.20 -7.24 3.03
N VAL A 272 5.31 -6.38 3.54
CA VAL A 272 5.55 -5.59 4.75
C VAL A 272 5.66 -6.49 5.99
N LEU A 273 4.78 -7.48 6.14
CA LEU A 273 4.80 -8.39 7.29
C LEU A 273 6.04 -9.29 7.31
N LYS A 274 6.39 -9.87 6.17
CA LYS A 274 7.50 -10.84 6.08
C LYS A 274 8.86 -10.16 5.95
N GLY A 275 8.94 -9.00 5.30
CA GLY A 275 10.20 -8.29 5.09
C GLY A 275 10.66 -7.47 6.30
N SER A 276 9.75 -7.14 7.20
CA SER A 276 10.03 -6.48 8.48
C SER A 276 9.15 -7.06 9.58
N PRO A 277 9.41 -8.32 10.01
CA PRO A 277 8.68 -8.92 11.12
C PRO A 277 8.93 -8.11 12.38
N ILE A 278 7.89 -7.95 13.19
CA ILE A 278 7.90 -7.00 14.31
C ILE A 278 8.86 -7.44 15.43
N GLU A 279 9.03 -8.75 15.56
CA GLU A 279 9.89 -9.41 16.54
C GLU A 279 11.38 -9.16 16.26
N ASP A 280 11.73 -8.85 15.02
CA ASP A 280 13.11 -8.60 14.60
C ASP A 280 13.53 -7.13 14.70
N ILE A 281 12.58 -6.22 14.96
CA ILE A 281 12.86 -4.78 15.01
C ILE A 281 13.57 -4.47 16.32
N ASN A 282 14.70 -3.76 16.25
CA ASN A 282 15.42 -3.36 17.44
C ASN A 282 14.73 -2.16 18.13
N PHE A 283 13.81 -2.44 19.05
CA PHE A 283 13.14 -1.40 19.84
C PHE A 283 14.01 -0.78 20.94
N GLU A 284 15.16 -1.37 21.28
CA GLU A 284 16.05 -0.87 22.34
C GLU A 284 16.57 0.54 22.04
N VAL A 285 16.71 0.89 20.76
CA VAL A 285 17.13 2.24 20.32
C VAL A 285 16.17 3.35 20.78
N TYR A 286 14.95 2.98 21.17
CA TYR A 286 13.93 3.93 21.63
C TYR A 286 13.86 4.10 23.16
N LYS A 287 14.68 3.36 23.93
CA LYS A 287 14.78 3.56 25.37
C LYS A 287 15.40 4.93 25.68
N ALA A 288 15.11 5.44 26.87
CA ALA A 288 15.78 6.64 27.38
C ALA A 288 17.30 6.40 27.41
N ASP A 289 18.10 7.44 27.17
CA ASP A 289 19.54 7.31 27.36
C ASP A 289 19.79 7.04 28.84
N THR A 290 20.50 5.95 29.15
CA THR A 290 21.01 5.74 30.50
C THR A 290 21.97 6.88 30.80
N ILE A 291 21.62 7.72 31.77
CA ILE A 291 22.55 8.69 32.34
C ILE A 291 23.62 7.85 33.06
N THR A 292 24.67 7.45 32.35
CA THR A 292 25.94 7.11 33.00
C THR A 292 26.44 8.42 33.59
N SER A 293 26.12 8.63 34.87
CA SER A 293 26.81 9.58 35.72
C SER A 293 28.31 9.29 35.64
N GLN A 294 29.02 10.11 34.87
CA GLN A 294 30.47 10.25 35.00
C GLN A 294 30.76 11.11 36.22
#